data_AF-Q93XS4-F1
#
_entry.id   AF-Q93XS4-F1
#
_cell.length_a   1.000
_cell.length_b   1.000
_cell.length_c   1.000
_cell.angle_alpha   90.00
_cell.angle_beta   90.00
_cell.angle_gamma   90.00
#
_symmetry.space_group_name_H-M   'P 1'
#
loop_
_entity.id
_entity.type
_entity.pdbx_description
1 polymer ?
#
loop_
_entity_poly.entity_id
_entity_poly.type
_entity_poly.pdbx_seq_one_letter_code
_entity_poly.pdbx_strand_id
1 'polypeptide(L)'
;AFLHGDLNEEIYMQQPEGFEVSGKNLVCKLKKSLYGLKQAPRQWYKKFDSCMVSQGYKRTAADPCVYIQRFPDGNFIALLL
;
A
#
# COMPACT_ATOMS: atom_id res chain seq x y z
N ALA A 1 -1.79 -2.89 6.65
CA ALA A 1 -1.46 -3.02 5.21
C ALA A 1 -1.84 -1.75 4.43
N PHE A 2 -3.12 -1.48 4.18
CA PHE A 2 -3.55 -0.40 3.27
C PHE A 2 -3.17 1.03 3.70
N LEU A 3 -2.96 1.27 5.00
CA LEU A 3 -2.55 2.56 5.56
C LEU A 3 -1.16 3.05 5.12
N HIS A 4 -0.35 2.17 4.53
CA HIS A 4 0.99 2.53 4.04
C HIS A 4 0.99 2.88 2.53
N GLY A 5 -0.14 2.69 1.85
CA GLY A 5 -0.27 3.06 0.44
C GLY A 5 -0.23 4.57 0.26
N ASP A 6 0.62 5.03 -0.64
CA ASP A 6 0.66 6.42 -1.05
C ASP A 6 -0.56 6.74 -1.94
N LEU A 7 -1.16 7.93 -1.79
CA LEU A 7 -2.27 8.39 -2.61
C LEU A 7 -1.72 9.26 -3.75
N ASN A 8 -2.19 9.00 -4.97
CA ASN A 8 -1.86 9.83 -6.13
C ASN A 8 -2.89 10.93 -6.35
N GLU A 9 -4.10 10.73 -5.83
CA GLU A 9 -5.21 11.66 -5.90
C GLU A 9 -5.42 12.38 -4.56
N GLU A 10 -5.98 13.59 -4.63
CA GLU A 10 -6.47 14.25 -3.41
C GLU A 10 -7.84 13.70 -3.03
N ILE A 11 -7.92 13.11 -1.85
CA ILE A 11 -9.17 12.53 -1.33
C ILE A 11 -9.50 13.18 -0.01
N TYR A 12 -10.75 13.62 0.10
CA TYR A 12 -11.33 14.18 1.30
C TYR A 12 -12.42 13.25 1.81
N MET A 13 -12.58 13.18 3.12
CA MET A 13 -13.68 12.46 3.77
C MET A 13 -14.34 13.35 4.82
N GLN A 14 -15.59 13.03 5.14
CA GLN A 14 -16.26 13.65 6.28
C GLN A 14 -15.45 13.41 7.57
N GLN A 15 -15.53 14.36 8.49
CA GLN A 15 -14.90 14.19 9.79
C GLN A 15 -15.55 13.01 10.51
N PRO A 16 -14.75 12.17 11.20
CA PRO A 16 -15.31 11.16 12.07
C PRO A 16 -16.00 11.81 13.27
N GLU A 17 -16.98 11.10 13.82
CA GLU A 17 -17.72 11.53 15.00
C GLU A 17 -16.76 11.93 16.15
N GLY A 18 -17.03 13.06 16.78
CA GLY A 18 -16.19 13.61 17.86
C GLY A 18 -15.00 14.46 17.42
N PHE A 19 -14.72 14.60 16.11
CA PHE A 19 -13.69 15.49 15.58
C PHE A 19 -14.24 16.82 15.01
N GLU A 20 -15.55 16.97 15.00
CA GLU A 20 -16.24 18.15 14.51
C GLU A 20 -16.01 19.35 15.44
N VAL A 21 -15.79 20.53 14.85
CA VAL A 21 -15.65 21.78 15.60
C VAL A 21 -16.90 22.62 15.38
N SER A 22 -17.62 22.94 16.46
CA SER A 22 -18.88 23.68 16.38
C SER A 22 -18.72 24.99 15.59
N GLY A 23 -19.67 25.23 14.68
CA GLY A 23 -19.66 26.39 13.79
C GLY A 23 -18.69 26.31 12.62
N LYS A 24 -17.97 25.19 12.41
CA LYS A 24 -17.08 25.00 11.26
C LYS A 24 -17.53 23.80 10.41
N ASN A 25 -17.47 23.96 9.10
CA ASN A 25 -17.67 22.88 8.15
C ASN A 25 -16.31 22.43 7.60
N LEU A 26 -15.70 21.44 8.25
CA LEU A 26 -14.38 20.93 7.90
C LEU A 26 -14.48 19.51 7.34
N VAL A 27 -13.47 19.12 6.58
CA VAL A 27 -13.30 17.76 6.04
C VAL A 27 -11.87 17.29 6.28
N CYS A 28 -11.67 15.98 6.35
CA CYS A 28 -10.35 15.38 6.51
C CYS A 28 -9.72 15.11 5.15
N LYS A 29 -8.54 15.69 4.87
CA LYS A 29 -7.72 15.30 3.73
C LYS A 29 -6.94 14.04 4.06
N LEU A 30 -7.11 12.99 3.28
CA LEU A 30 -6.36 11.75 3.44
C LEU A 30 -4.92 11.95 2.95
N LYS A 31 -3.95 11.68 3.83
CA LYS A 31 -2.51 11.70 3.49
C LYS A 31 -1.99 10.35 3.02
N LYS A 32 -2.72 9.28 3.33
CA LYS A 32 -2.41 7.88 2.99
C LYS A 32 -3.69 7.15 2.63
N SER A 33 -3.54 6.04 1.93
CA SER A 33 -4.64 5.16 1.57
C SER A 33 -5.35 4.63 2.82
N LEU A 34 -6.68 4.61 2.80
CA LEU A 34 -7.52 4.10 3.87
C LEU A 34 -8.26 2.84 3.40
N TYR A 35 -8.62 1.95 4.34
CA TYR A 35 -9.50 0.83 4.01
C TYR A 35 -10.83 1.34 3.41
N GLY A 36 -11.42 0.56 2.51
CA GLY A 36 -12.67 0.92 1.82
C GLY A 36 -12.49 1.85 0.63
N LEU A 37 -11.31 2.46 0.43
CA LEU A 37 -11.04 3.18 -0.81
C LEU A 37 -10.85 2.18 -1.97
N LYS A 38 -11.49 2.45 -3.11
CA LYS A 38 -11.41 1.62 -4.33
C LYS A 38 -9.96 1.34 -4.75
N GLN A 39 -9.08 2.33 -4.65
CA GLN A 39 -7.68 2.22 -5.04
C GLN A 39 -6.75 1.68 -3.93
N ALA A 40 -7.23 1.49 -2.70
CA ALA A 40 -6.39 1.07 -1.58
C ALA A 40 -5.63 -0.23 -1.83
N PRO A 41 -6.24 -1.29 -2.40
CA PRO A 41 -5.51 -2.52 -2.70
C PRO A 41 -4.35 -2.31 -3.68
N ARG A 42 -4.58 -1.49 -4.71
CA ARG A 42 -3.58 -1.18 -5.72
C ARG A 42 -2.43 -0.34 -5.15
N GLN A 43 -2.72 0.66 -4.33
CA GLN A 43 -1.67 1.50 -3.73
C GLN A 43 -0.84 0.71 -2.72
N TRP A 44 -1.47 -0.20 -1.99
CA TRP A 44 -0.72 -1.13 -1.15
C TRP A 44 0.18 -2.06 -1.96
N TYR A 45 -0.31 -2.69 -3.03
CA TYR A 45 0.50 -3.59 -3.86
C TYR A 45 1.71 -2.86 -4.45
N LYS A 46 1.54 -1.62 -4.94
CA LYS A 46 2.67 -0.80 -5.44
C LYS A 46 3.72 -0.54 -4.36
N LYS A 47 3.28 -0.23 -3.13
CA LYS A 47 4.19 0.00 -2.01
C LYS A 47 4.92 -1.28 -1.62
N PHE A 48 4.21 -2.41 -1.63
CA PHE A 48 4.78 -3.72 -1.37
C PHE A 48 5.82 -4.10 -2.43
N ASP A 49 5.48 -4.02 -3.72
CA ASP A 49 6.36 -4.33 -4.84
C ASP A 49 7.66 -3.52 -4.78
N SER A 50 7.56 -2.21 -4.62
CA SER A 50 8.75 -1.34 -4.49
C SER A 50 9.62 -1.72 -3.29
N CYS A 51 9.01 -2.07 -2.15
CA CYS A 51 9.73 -2.56 -0.97
C CYS A 51 10.47 -3.87 -1.26
N MET A 52 9.79 -4.86 -1.84
CA MET A 52 10.38 -6.16 -2.16
C MET A 52 11.55 -6.04 -3.14
N VAL A 53 11.36 -5.26 -4.21
CA VAL A 53 12.43 -5.01 -5.20
C VAL A 53 13.63 -4.32 -4.54
N SER A 54 13.39 -3.35 -3.65
CA SER A 54 14.49 -2.66 -2.93
C SER A 54 15.29 -3.59 -2.00
N GLN A 55 14.67 -4.68 -1.53
CA GLN A 55 15.32 -5.71 -0.72
C GLN A 55 16.01 -6.81 -1.55
N GLY A 56 15.97 -6.71 -2.88
CA GLY A 56 16.63 -7.66 -3.79
C GLY A 56 15.76 -8.85 -4.23
N TYR A 57 14.48 -8.86 -3.90
CA TYR A 57 13.55 -9.84 -4.45
C TYR A 57 13.21 -9.52 -5.90
N LYS A 58 12.97 -10.57 -6.70
CA LYS A 58 12.55 -10.44 -8.10
C LYS A 58 11.20 -11.11 -8.30
N ARG A 59 10.29 -10.41 -8.98
CA ARG A 59 9.02 -11.00 -9.43
C ARG A 59 9.26 -12.07 -10.48
N THR A 60 8.47 -13.13 -10.43
CA THR A 60 8.49 -14.13 -11.50
C THR A 60 7.73 -13.64 -12.72
N ALA A 61 8.13 -14.10 -13.90
CA ALA A 61 7.41 -13.81 -15.15
C ALA A 61 6.12 -14.62 -15.28
N ALA A 62 6.03 -15.76 -14.59
CA ALA A 62 4.87 -16.64 -14.63
C ALA A 62 3.72 -16.10 -13.76
N ASP A 63 4.04 -15.55 -12.58
CA ASP A 63 3.07 -15.02 -11.63
C ASP A 63 3.58 -13.73 -10.94
N PRO A 64 2.93 -12.57 -11.16
CA PRO A 64 3.25 -11.30 -10.52
C PRO A 64 3.07 -11.27 -8.98
N CYS A 65 2.42 -12.27 -8.40
CA CYS A 65 2.26 -12.46 -6.95
C CYS A 65 3.42 -13.26 -6.34
N VAL A 66 4.31 -13.84 -7.15
CA VAL A 66 5.46 -14.63 -6.67
C VAL A 66 6.75 -13.81 -6.77
N TYR A 67 7.46 -13.72 -5.64
CA TYR A 67 8.75 -13.07 -5.52
C TYR A 67 9.81 -14.09 -5.09
N ILE A 68 10.98 -14.06 -5.72
CA ILE A 68 12.10 -14.97 -5.43
C ILE A 68 13.35 -14.16 -5.11
N GLN A 69 14.04 -14.51 -4.03
CA GLN A 69 15.39 -14.09 -3.72
C GLN A 69 16.31 -15.31 -3.67
N ARG A 70 17.37 -15.31 -4.47
CA ARG A 70 18.35 -16.40 -4.54
C ARG A 70 19.64 -15.98 -3.82
N PHE A 71 20.23 -16.91 -3.09
CA PHE A 71 21.46 -16.72 -2.34
C PHE A 71 22.64 -17.43 -3.03
N PRO A 72 23.90 -17.01 -2.75
CA PRO A 72 25.08 -17.57 -3.40
C PRO A 72 25.32 -19.06 -3.16
N ASP A 73 24.80 -19.59 -2.05
CA ASP A 73 24.88 -21.00 -1.65
C ASP A 73 23.88 -21.91 -2.41
N GLY A 74 23.08 -21.34 -3.32
CA GLY A 74 22.05 -22.04 -4.08
C GLY A 74 20.68 -22.08 -3.41
N ASN A 75 20.56 -21.61 -2.16
CA ASN A 75 19.28 -21.50 -1.48
C ASN A 75 18.44 -20.35 -2.06
N PHE A 76 17.12 -20.41 -1.86
CA PHE A 76 16.23 -19.33 -2.24
C PHE A 76 15.07 -19.19 -1.26
N ILE A 77 14.52 -17.97 -1.18
CA ILE A 77 13.25 -17.69 -0.51
C ILE A 77 12.25 -17.35 -1.61
N ALA A 78 11.08 -18.01 -1.54
CA ALA A 78 9.92 -17.67 -2.34
C ALA A 78 8.84 -17.06 -1.45
N LEU A 79 8.30 -15.93 -1.86
CA LEU A 79 7.17 -15.27 -1.22
C LEU A 79 6.00 -15.23 -2.19
N LEU A 80 4.83 -15.67 -1.74
CA LEU A 80 3.56 -15.63 -2.45
C LEU A 80 2.64 -14.63 -1.74
N LEU A 81 2.02 -13.74 -2.51
CA LEU A 81 1.11 -12.71 -2.03
C LEU A 81 -0.36 -13.15 -2.05
#